data_AF-A0A1H4FBX9-F1
#
_entry.id   AF-A0A1H4FBX9-F1
#
_cell.length_a   1.000
_cell.length_b   1.000
_cell.length_c   1.000
_cell.angle_alpha   90.00
_cell.angle_beta   90.00
_cell.angle_gamma   90.00
#
_symmetry.space_group_name_H-M   'P 1'
#
loop_
_entity.id
_entity.type
_entity.pdbx_description
1 polymer ?
#
loop_
_entity_poly.entity_id
_entity_poly.type
_entity_poly.pdbx_seq_one_letter_code
_entity_poly.pdbx_strand_id
1 'polypeptide(L)'
;MASTLFVNDAKVMSKGQVTIPKNVRAALGIETGDRVTFIVEGNEVKVVNSAVYALKRFQEQMKGEASKAGLLSEDDVANWITASRREENAE
;
A
#
# COMPACT_ATOMS: atom_id res chain seq x y z
N MET A 1 21.15 -1.23 -4.56
CA MET A 1 20.13 -2.23 -4.18
C MET A 1 20.26 -3.37 -5.18
N ALA A 2 20.75 -4.54 -4.76
CA ALA A 2 20.92 -5.67 -5.67
C ALA A 2 19.54 -6.16 -6.14
N SER A 3 19.31 -6.15 -7.45
CA SER A 3 18.11 -6.75 -8.04
C SER A 3 18.29 -8.26 -8.03
N THR A 4 17.75 -8.93 -7.02
CA THR A 4 17.81 -10.38 -6.99
C THR A 4 16.65 -10.93 -7.81
N LEU A 5 16.92 -11.21 -9.09
CA LEU A 5 15.98 -11.86 -9.99
C LEU A 5 15.89 -13.34 -9.59
N PHE A 6 14.74 -13.75 -9.08
CA PHE A 6 14.44 -15.14 -8.78
C PHE A 6 13.33 -15.62 -9.71
N VAL A 7 13.58 -16.72 -10.41
CA VAL A 7 12.60 -17.38 -11.26
C VAL A 7 12.30 -18.73 -10.63
N ASN A 8 11.06 -18.93 -10.21
CA ASN A 8 10.58 -20.18 -9.63
C ASN A 8 9.29 -20.57 -10.34
N ASP A 9 9.21 -21.81 -10.80
CA ASP A 9 7.96 -22.42 -11.22
C ASP A 9 7.17 -22.91 -9.99
N ALA A 10 5.85 -22.87 -10.09
CA ALA A 10 4.96 -23.38 -9.07
C ALA A 10 3.80 -24.13 -9.74
N LYS A 11 3.47 -25.29 -9.19
CA LYS A 11 2.35 -26.09 -9.68
C LYS A 11 1.03 -25.56 -9.11
N VAL A 12 0.03 -25.43 -9.98
CA VAL A 12 -1.35 -25.20 -9.55
C VAL A 12 -1.90 -26.51 -8.97
N MET A 13 -2.31 -26.46 -7.71
CA MET A 13 -2.88 -27.59 -7.01
C MET A 13 -4.34 -27.83 -7.44
N SER A 14 -4.89 -29.00 -7.14
CA SER A 14 -6.25 -29.39 -7.56
C SER A 14 -7.37 -28.42 -7.11
N LYS A 15 -7.12 -27.63 -6.07
CA LYS A 15 -8.05 -26.61 -5.56
C LYS A 15 -7.80 -25.20 -6.11
N GLY A 16 -7.01 -25.06 -7.19
CA GLY A 16 -6.66 -23.77 -7.77
C GLY A 16 -5.67 -22.94 -6.92
N GLN A 17 -5.00 -23.58 -5.95
CA GLN A 17 -4.03 -22.91 -5.09
C GLN A 17 -2.63 -22.98 -5.70
N VAL A 18 -1.86 -21.89 -5.55
CA VAL A 18 -0.43 -21.83 -5.88
C VAL A 18 0.33 -21.49 -4.60
N THR A 19 1.41 -22.21 -4.33
CA THR A 19 2.27 -21.94 -3.18
C THR A 19 3.25 -20.82 -3.50
N ILE A 20 3.34 -19.81 -2.64
CA ILE A 20 4.40 -18.79 -2.72
C ILE A 20 5.65 -19.34 -2.01
N PRO A 21 6.77 -19.57 -2.73
CA PRO A 21 7.99 -20.11 -2.15
C PRO A 21 8.58 -19.23 -1.04
N LYS A 22 9.38 -19.81 -0.13
CA LYS A 22 9.91 -19.11 1.05
C LYS A 22 10.75 -17.87 0.70
N ASN A 23 11.58 -17.95 -0.34
CA ASN A 23 12.39 -16.84 -0.84
C ASN A 23 11.51 -15.70 -1.38
N VAL A 24 10.44 -16.02 -2.10
CA VAL A 24 9.49 -15.01 -2.62
C VAL A 24 8.73 -14.34 -1.48
N ARG A 25 8.30 -15.09 -0.45
CA ARG A 25 7.68 -14.50 0.76
C ARG A 25 8.60 -13.53 1.48
N ALA A 26 9.87 -13.90 1.65
CA ALA A 26 10.87 -13.03 2.26
C ALA A 26 11.09 -11.74 1.44
N ALA A 27 11.16 -11.86 0.11
CA ALA A 27 11.29 -10.70 -0.79
C ALA A 27 10.06 -9.77 -0.76
N LEU A 28 8.86 -10.33 -0.58
CA LEU A 28 7.61 -9.58 -0.41
C LEU A 28 7.43 -9.04 1.01
N GLY A 29 8.24 -9.47 1.98
CA GLY A 29 8.10 -9.12 3.38
C GLY A 29 6.75 -9.57 3.96
N ILE A 30 6.33 -10.80 3.66
CA ILE A 30 5.06 -11.37 4.14
C ILE A 30 5.29 -12.64 4.97
N GLU A 31 4.46 -12.81 5.99
CA GLU A 31 4.40 -13.97 6.86
C GLU A 31 3.03 -14.67 6.79
N THR A 32 2.88 -15.76 7.56
CA THR A 32 1.60 -16.46 7.67
C THR A 32 0.55 -15.54 8.31
N GLY A 33 -0.57 -15.35 7.61
CA GLY A 33 -1.65 -14.48 8.07
C GLY A 33 -1.67 -13.12 7.36
N ASP A 34 -0.59 -12.75 6.69
CA ASP A 34 -0.53 -11.53 5.90
C ASP A 34 -1.36 -11.63 4.61
N ARG A 35 -1.81 -10.46 4.16
CA ARG A 35 -2.56 -10.33 2.90
C ARG A 35 -1.65 -9.91 1.76
N VAL A 36 -1.92 -10.49 0.60
CA VAL A 36 -1.31 -10.11 -0.68
C VAL A 36 -2.39 -9.59 -1.63
N THR A 37 -2.02 -8.63 -2.46
CA THR A 37 -2.86 -8.07 -3.51
C THR A 37 -2.37 -8.57 -4.86
N PHE A 38 -3.30 -9.05 -5.68
CA PHE A 38 -3.05 -9.44 -7.06
C PHE A 38 -3.44 -8.28 -7.97
N ILE A 39 -2.48 -7.81 -8.77
CA ILE A 39 -2.69 -6.80 -9.80
C ILE A 39 -2.57 -7.50 -11.14
N VAL A 40 -3.65 -7.52 -11.92
CA VAL A 40 -3.72 -8.20 -13.21
C VAL A 40 -3.61 -7.15 -14.31
N GLU A 41 -2.58 -7.27 -15.14
CA GLU A 41 -2.33 -6.39 -16.28
C GLU A 41 -2.21 -7.26 -17.54
N GLY A 42 -3.33 -7.39 -18.25
CA GLY A 42 -3.42 -8.27 -19.42
C GLY A 42 -3.20 -9.74 -19.04
N ASN A 43 -2.07 -10.30 -19.49
CA ASN A 43 -1.70 -11.69 -19.22
C ASN A 43 -0.64 -11.83 -18.11
N GLU A 44 -0.26 -10.73 -17.47
CA GLU A 44 0.67 -10.71 -16.34
C GLU A 44 -0.05 -10.47 -15.03
N VAL A 45 0.41 -11.15 -13.98
CA VAL A 45 -0.08 -10.95 -12.61
C VAL A 45 1.09 -10.54 -11.72
N LYS A 46 0.96 -9.39 -11.08
CA LYS A 46 1.90 -8.91 -10.06
C LYS A 46 1.30 -9.18 -8.68
N VAL A 47 2.07 -9.83 -7.82
CA VAL A 47 1.70 -10.06 -6.41
C VAL A 47 2.47 -9.08 -5.55
N VAL A 48 1.76 -8.30 -4.73
CA VAL A 48 2.35 -7.28 -3.85
C VAL A 48 1.84 -7.43 -2.43
N ASN A 49 2.63 -7.00 -1.44
CA ASN A 49 2.18 -6.88 -0.06
C ASN A 49 1.01 -5.87 0.02
N SER A 50 -0.14 -6.28 0.54
CA SER A 50 -1.36 -5.45 0.54
C SER A 50 -1.24 -4.18 1.37
N ALA A 51 -0.62 -4.27 2.55
CA ALA A 51 -0.49 -3.12 3.44
C ALA A 51 0.43 -2.05 2.84
N VAL A 52 1.58 -2.47 2.32
CA VAL A 52 2.53 -1.58 1.63
C VAL A 52 1.89 -0.97 0.39
N TYR A 53 1.14 -1.76 -0.38
CA TYR A 53 0.45 -1.26 -1.57
C TYR A 53 -0.62 -0.23 -1.22
N ALA A 54 -1.46 -0.50 -0.21
CA ALA A 54 -2.49 0.43 0.24
C ALA A 54 -1.89 1.76 0.72
N LEU A 55 -0.83 1.70 1.53
CA LEU A 55 -0.16 2.89 2.02
C LEU A 55 0.46 3.70 0.88
N LYS A 56 1.11 3.03 -0.08
CA LYS A 56 1.68 3.70 -1.25
C LYS A 56 0.61 4.38 -2.09
N ARG A 57 -0.52 3.71 -2.35
CA ARG A 57 -1.65 4.29 -3.08
C ARG A 57 -2.25 5.48 -2.35
N PHE A 58 -2.39 5.38 -1.03
CA PHE A 58 -2.84 6.48 -0.19
C PHE A 58 -1.90 7.68 -0.28
N GLN A 59 -0.59 7.46 -0.14
CA GLN A 59 0.41 8.53 -0.29
C GLN A 59 0.40 9.17 -1.69
N GLU A 60 0.26 8.37 -2.75
CA GLU A 60 0.11 8.86 -4.12
C GLU A 60 -1.13 9.76 -4.27
N GLN A 61 -2.26 9.37 -3.68
CA GLN A 61 -3.49 10.16 -3.69
C GLN A 61 -3.39 11.43 -2.86
N MET A 62 -2.68 11.40 -1.72
CA MET A 62 -2.47 12.58 -0.87
C MET A 62 -1.47 13.58 -1.47
N LYS A 63 -0.71 13.19 -2.49
CA LYS A 63 0.30 14.06 -3.10
C LYS A 63 -0.36 15.29 -3.72
N GLY A 64 -0.05 16.46 -3.18
CA GLY A 64 -0.60 17.74 -3.63
C GLY A 64 -1.96 18.10 -3.04
N GLU A 65 -2.58 17.22 -2.25
CA GLU A 65 -3.84 17.54 -1.54
C GLU A 65 -3.64 18.65 -0.50
N ALA A 66 -2.49 18.70 0.18
CA ALA A 66 -2.15 19.80 1.10
C ALA A 66 -2.14 21.17 0.37
N SER A 67 -1.57 21.22 -0.83
CA SER A 67 -1.55 22.44 -1.64
C SER A 67 -2.94 22.85 -2.14
N LYS A 68 -3.80 21.88 -2.50
CA LYS A 68 -5.21 22.15 -2.84
C LYS A 68 -6.02 22.64 -1.65
N ALA A 69 -5.73 22.13 -0.46
CA ALA A 69 -6.36 22.54 0.79
C ALA A 69 -5.81 23.87 1.34
N GLY A 70 -4.85 24.51 0.66
CA GLY A 70 -4.23 25.76 1.11
C GLY A 70 -3.32 25.60 2.33
N LEU A 71 -2.93 24.37 2.68
CA LEU A 71 -2.05 24.06 3.80
C LEU A 71 -0.60 24.08 3.31
N LEU A 72 0.03 25.25 3.34
CA LEU A 72 1.37 25.49 2.80
C LEU A 72 2.44 25.66 3.89
N SER A 73 2.02 25.88 5.14
CA SER A 73 2.88 26.07 6.30
C SER A 73 2.39 25.30 7.53
N GLU A 74 3.28 25.14 8.53
CA GLU A 74 2.92 24.54 9.82
C GLU A 74 1.84 25.36 10.55
N ASP A 75 1.85 26.68 10.38
CA ASP A 75 0.84 27.59 10.94
C ASP A 75 -0.55 27.36 10.31
N ASP A 76 -0.63 27.11 9.00
CA ASP A 76 -1.90 26.79 8.31
C ASP A 76 -2.49 25.49 8.86
N VAL A 77 -1.65 24.49 9.13
CA VAL A 77 -2.04 23.21 9.71
C VAL A 77 -2.52 23.39 11.15
N ALA A 78 -1.79 24.16 11.97
CA ALA A 78 -2.17 24.43 13.36
C ALA A 78 -3.50 25.19 13.47
N ASN A 79 -3.72 26.15 12.57
CA ASN A 79 -4.98 26.90 12.48
C ASN A 79 -6.13 25.99 12.06
N TRP A 80 -5.92 25.11 11.06
CA TRP A 80 -6.92 24.14 10.62
C TRP A 80 -7.34 23.18 11.75
N ILE A 81 -6.38 22.58 12.47
CA ILE A 81 -6.67 21.68 13.61
C ILE A 81 -7.47 22.41 14.68
N THR A 82 -7.11 23.65 14.98
CA THR A 82 -7.78 24.46 16.00
C THR A 82 -9.22 24.81 15.59
N ALA A 83 -9.43 25.13 14.31
CA ALA A 83 -10.75 25.41 13.76
C ALA A 83 -11.66 24.17 13.77
N SER A 84 -11.18 23.02 13.29
CA SER A 84 -11.96 21.78 13.26
C SER A 84 -12.40 21.32 14.65
N ARG A 85 -11.52 21.44 15.66
CA ARG A 85 -11.89 21.13 17.05
C ARG A 85 -12.94 22.07 17.62
N ARG A 86 -12.99 23.34 17.19
CA ARG A 86 -14.03 24.27 17.66
C ARG A 86 -15.38 24.00 17.01
N GLU A 87 -15.39 23.62 15.73
CA GLU A 87 -16.62 23.20 15.04
C GLU A 87 -17.22 21.95 15.71
N GLU A 88 -16.39 20.96 16.04
CA GLU A 88 -16.82 19.71 16.69
C GLU A 88 -17.37 19.89 18.12
N ASN A 89 -17.01 20.98 18.81
CA ASN A 89 -17.51 21.31 20.16
C ASN A 89 -18.65 22.35 20.14
N ALA A 90 -19.04 22.84 18.96
CA ALA A 90 -20.14 23.79 18.78
C ALA A 90 -21.45 23.12 18.35
N GLU A 91 -21.40 21.85 17.95
CA GLU A 91 -22.55 20.91 17.90
C GLU A 91 -22.76 20.20 19.25
#